data_AF-A0A3D0PFX6-F1
#
_entry.id   AF-A0A3D0PFX6-F1
#
_cell.length_a   1.000
_cell.length_b   1.000
_cell.length_c   1.000
_cell.angle_alpha   90.00
_cell.angle_beta   90.00
_cell.angle_gamma   90.00
#
_symmetry.space_group_name_H-M   'P 1'
#
loop_
_entity.id
_entity.type
_entity.pdbx_description
1 polymer ?
#
loop_
_entity_poly.entity_id
_entity_poly.type
_entity_poly.pdbx_seq_one_letter_code
_entity_poly.pdbx_strand_id
1 'polypeptide(L)'
;VMDQPPMVVAPFDAELFGHWWFEGPRFLEQVFAQGQAQGLSFTTLRQTLSQQPQLQVCRPSPSSWGQGGYHSYWLSSSNAWVVPDWHRACLAMVEATAAQQSKRNPKRQRLLKQAARELLLAQSSDWSFILRAGTTTELARERIHRHLGRFWRLLDALQQPTHDTA
;
A
#
# COMPACT_ATOMS: atom_id res chain seq x y z
N VAL A 1 26.77 5.28 -28.48
CA VAL A 1 26.54 6.56 -27.75
C VAL A 1 25.11 6.48 -27.24
N MET A 2 24.84 6.80 -25.97
CA MET A 2 23.47 6.84 -25.46
C MET A 2 22.82 8.17 -25.92
N ASP A 3 21.67 8.10 -26.57
CA ASP A 3 20.98 9.28 -27.12
C ASP A 3 20.31 10.15 -26.04
N GLN A 4 20.22 9.64 -24.80
CA GLN A 4 19.68 10.36 -23.65
C GLN A 4 20.68 10.40 -22.50
N PRO A 5 20.72 11.51 -21.73
CA PRO A 5 21.48 11.57 -20.49
C PRO A 5 21.03 10.45 -19.53
N PRO A 6 21.97 9.73 -18.90
CA PRO A 6 21.63 8.68 -17.96
C PRO A 6 20.93 9.27 -16.73
N MET A 7 19.97 8.53 -16.19
CA MET A 7 19.26 8.86 -14.96
C MET A 7 19.50 7.78 -13.91
N VAL A 8 19.93 8.20 -12.72
CA VAL A 8 20.07 7.31 -11.57
C VAL A 8 18.84 7.49 -10.68
N VAL A 9 18.12 6.40 -10.44
CA VAL A 9 17.02 6.34 -9.46
C VAL A 9 17.48 5.48 -8.30
N ALA A 10 17.65 6.09 -7.12
CA ALA A 10 18.11 5.42 -5.91
C ALA A 10 17.00 5.49 -4.83
N PRO A 11 16.11 4.48 -4.76
CA PRO A 11 15.04 4.45 -3.76
C PRO A 11 15.56 3.98 -2.40
N PHE A 12 15.07 4.59 -1.33
CA PHE A 12 15.36 4.23 0.06
C PHE A 12 14.11 4.40 0.91
N ASP A 13 14.00 3.62 1.99
CA ASP A 13 13.01 3.89 3.03
C ASP A 13 13.32 5.22 3.72
N ALA A 14 12.32 6.08 3.89
CA ALA A 14 12.51 7.42 4.43
C ALA A 14 13.08 7.40 5.86
N GLU A 15 12.69 6.42 6.66
CA GLU A 15 13.19 6.22 8.03
C GLU A 15 14.68 5.86 8.08
N LEU A 16 15.30 5.46 6.96
CA LEU A 16 16.76 5.31 6.92
C LEU A 16 17.43 6.61 7.33
N PHE A 17 16.97 7.75 6.82
CA PHE A 17 17.61 9.05 7.04
C PHE A 17 17.01 9.78 8.24
N GLY A 18 17.62 9.60 9.40
CA GLY A 18 17.33 10.33 10.64
C GLY A 18 16.75 9.46 11.75
N HIS A 19 16.10 8.34 11.41
CA HIS A 19 15.65 7.36 12.40
C HIS A 19 16.67 6.22 12.58
N TRP A 20 16.99 5.47 11.52
CA TRP A 20 17.99 4.40 11.57
C TRP A 20 19.42 4.92 11.47
N TRP A 21 19.64 5.91 10.62
CA TRP A 21 20.93 6.61 10.49
C TRP A 21 20.75 8.07 10.83
N PHE A 22 21.21 8.45 12.03
CA PHE A 22 21.00 9.78 12.61
C PHE A 22 21.51 10.92 11.71
N GLU A 23 22.69 10.77 11.10
CA GLU A 23 23.29 11.79 10.24
C GLU A 23 22.70 11.81 8.83
N GLY A 24 21.81 10.88 8.50
CA GLY A 24 21.23 10.71 7.18
C GLY A 24 20.66 11.99 6.54
N PRO A 25 19.92 12.86 7.26
CA PRO A 25 19.42 14.11 6.70
C PRO A 25 20.56 15.07 6.32
N ARG A 26 21.62 15.17 7.14
CA ARG A 26 22.81 15.99 6.84
C ARG A 26 23.59 15.42 5.67
N PHE A 27 23.67 14.09 5.58
CA PHE A 27 24.25 13.43 4.42
C PHE A 27 23.50 13.78 3.14
N LEU A 28 22.16 13.68 3.11
CA LEU A 28 21.36 14.04 1.94
C LEU A 28 21.53 15.50 1.53
N GLU A 29 21.55 16.42 2.51
CA GLU A 29 21.86 17.84 2.26
C GLU A 29 23.19 18.01 1.52
N GLN A 30 24.24 17.32 1.99
CA GLN A 30 25.57 17.37 1.36
C GLN A 30 25.59 16.72 -0.02
N VAL A 31 24.85 15.61 -0.23
CA VAL A 31 24.71 14.99 -1.55
C VAL A 31 24.11 15.98 -2.56
N PHE A 32 23.05 16.70 -2.18
CA PHE A 32 22.45 17.69 -3.08
C PHE A 32 23.38 18.89 -3.33
N ALA A 33 23.97 19.46 -2.28
CA ALA A 33 24.84 20.63 -2.39
C ALA A 33 26.12 20.32 -3.20
N GLN A 34 26.84 19.26 -2.84
CA GLN A 34 28.08 18.89 -3.51
C GLN A 34 27.80 18.28 -4.89
N GLY A 35 26.74 17.49 -5.03
CA GLY A 35 26.35 16.92 -6.33
C GLY A 35 26.12 18.00 -7.37
N GLN A 36 25.39 19.06 -7.01
CA GLN A 36 25.16 20.18 -7.91
C GLN A 36 26.46 20.92 -8.25
N ALA A 37 27.36 21.12 -7.28
CA ALA A 37 28.68 21.72 -7.51
C ALA A 37 29.57 20.87 -8.44
N GLN A 38 29.36 19.55 -8.47
CA GLN A 38 30.04 18.60 -9.36
C GLN A 38 29.30 18.41 -10.71
N GLY A 39 28.24 19.18 -10.98
CA GLY A 39 27.52 19.16 -12.26
C GLY A 39 26.39 18.13 -12.34
N LEU A 40 26.00 17.49 -11.25
CA LEU A 40 24.81 16.64 -11.22
C LEU A 40 23.53 17.49 -11.30
N SER A 41 22.57 17.02 -12.08
CA SER A 41 21.22 17.59 -12.13
C SER A 41 20.27 16.73 -11.31
N PHE A 42 19.63 17.34 -10.33
CA PHE A 42 18.56 16.70 -9.56
C PHE A 42 17.21 17.08 -10.16
N THR A 43 16.33 16.10 -10.32
CA THR A 43 15.01 16.30 -10.91
C THR A 43 13.99 15.36 -10.27
N THR A 44 12.72 15.63 -10.53
CA THR A 44 11.65 14.71 -10.17
C THR A 44 11.28 13.86 -11.37
N LEU A 45 10.83 12.61 -11.14
CA LEU A 45 10.38 11.72 -12.21
C LEU A 45 9.28 12.37 -13.07
N ARG A 46 8.39 13.16 -12.46
CA ARG A 46 7.35 13.92 -13.18
C ARG A 46 7.96 14.89 -14.18
N GLN A 47 8.97 15.65 -13.76
CA GLN A 47 9.59 16.68 -14.59
C GLN A 47 10.34 16.06 -15.77
N THR A 48 10.99 14.90 -15.56
CA THR A 48 11.59 14.10 -16.63
C THR A 48 10.56 13.63 -17.64
N LEU A 49 9.44 13.05 -17.19
CA LEU A 49 8.40 12.55 -18.10
C LEU A 49 7.71 13.68 -18.87
N SER A 50 7.57 14.87 -18.29
CA SER A 50 7.03 16.05 -18.97
C SER A 50 7.86 16.51 -20.17
N GLN A 51 9.14 16.13 -20.25
CA GLN A 51 10.01 16.43 -21.40
C GLN A 51 9.77 15.47 -22.58
N GLN A 52 8.84 14.51 -22.43
CA GLN A 52 8.49 13.52 -23.45
C GLN A 52 9.72 12.77 -24.01
N PRO A 53 10.56 12.16 -23.14
CA PRO A 53 11.71 11.41 -23.60
C PRO A 53 11.27 10.22 -24.48
N GLN A 54 12.10 9.86 -25.45
CA GLN A 54 11.93 8.60 -26.19
C GLN A 54 12.28 7.43 -25.25
N LEU A 55 11.26 6.79 -24.68
CA LEU A 55 11.44 5.68 -23.74
C LEU A 55 11.30 4.34 -24.46
N GLN A 56 12.12 3.37 -24.07
CA GLN A 56 11.95 2.00 -24.49
C GLN A 56 10.65 1.43 -23.90
N VAL A 57 9.81 0.86 -24.75
CA VAL A 57 8.65 0.08 -24.30
C VAL A 57 9.15 -1.28 -23.81
N CYS A 58 8.85 -1.61 -22.56
CA CYS A 58 9.20 -2.90 -21.95
C CYS A 58 7.98 -3.54 -21.28
N ARG A 59 8.06 -4.85 -21.07
CA ARG A 59 7.09 -5.62 -20.28
C ARG A 59 7.81 -6.19 -19.06
N PRO A 60 7.77 -5.50 -17.90
CA PRO A 60 8.41 -6.02 -16.68
C PRO A 60 7.82 -7.37 -16.29
N SER A 61 8.68 -8.27 -15.82
CA SER A 61 8.24 -9.53 -15.22
C SER A 61 7.69 -9.27 -13.80
N PRO A 62 6.81 -10.12 -13.26
CA PRO A 62 6.37 -10.01 -11.88
C PRO A 62 7.57 -10.05 -10.91
N SER A 63 7.73 -8.99 -10.14
CA SER A 63 8.84 -8.84 -9.20
C SER A 63 8.47 -7.96 -8.03
N SER A 64 9.33 -7.94 -7.02
CA SER A 64 9.31 -6.96 -5.93
C SER A 64 10.75 -6.50 -5.63
N TRP A 65 10.89 -5.47 -4.81
CA TRP A 65 12.18 -5.07 -4.23
C TRP A 65 12.52 -5.80 -2.92
N GLY A 66 11.69 -6.77 -2.51
CA GLY A 66 11.90 -7.57 -1.30
C GLY A 66 12.93 -8.68 -1.51
N GLN A 67 13.09 -9.51 -0.48
CA GLN A 67 14.05 -10.61 -0.51
C GLN A 67 13.83 -11.53 -1.72
N GLY A 68 14.89 -11.74 -2.50
CA GLY A 68 14.86 -12.60 -3.68
C GLY A 68 14.15 -12.02 -4.90
N GLY A 69 13.63 -10.78 -4.84
CA GLY A 69 13.04 -10.10 -5.99
C GLY A 69 11.62 -10.55 -6.38
N TYR A 70 10.96 -11.36 -5.55
CA TYR A 70 9.64 -11.93 -5.84
C TYR A 70 8.64 -11.66 -4.70
N HIS A 71 7.48 -12.33 -4.72
CA HIS A 71 6.39 -12.10 -3.76
C HIS A 71 6.48 -12.97 -2.49
N SER A 72 7.49 -13.84 -2.39
CA SER A 72 7.63 -14.84 -1.32
C SER A 72 7.70 -14.23 0.09
N TYR A 73 8.10 -12.95 0.20
CA TYR A 73 8.09 -12.25 1.48
C TYR A 73 6.67 -11.88 1.95
N TRP A 74 5.74 -11.61 1.02
CA TRP A 74 4.35 -11.26 1.32
C TRP A 74 3.37 -12.42 1.16
N LEU A 75 3.79 -13.50 0.50
CA LEU A 75 3.02 -14.72 0.31
C LEU A 75 3.90 -15.93 0.60
N SER A 76 3.70 -16.52 1.77
CA SER A 76 4.39 -17.72 2.23
C SER A 76 3.50 -18.55 3.14
N SER A 77 3.97 -19.71 3.57
CA SER A 77 3.23 -20.57 4.51
C SER A 77 2.81 -19.87 5.81
N SER A 78 3.53 -18.83 6.26
CA SER A 78 3.20 -18.13 7.51
C SER A 78 1.99 -17.19 7.41
N ASN A 79 1.64 -16.72 6.21
CA ASN A 79 0.63 -15.68 5.98
C ASN A 79 -0.39 -16.02 4.87
N ALA A 80 -0.20 -17.11 4.11
CA ALA A 80 -1.08 -17.50 3.02
C ALA A 80 -2.55 -17.73 3.46
N TRP A 81 -2.77 -18.08 4.73
CA TRP A 81 -4.10 -18.25 5.32
C TRP A 81 -4.98 -16.99 5.24
N VAL A 82 -4.39 -15.80 5.13
CA VAL A 82 -5.13 -14.53 5.09
C VAL A 82 -5.78 -14.28 3.71
N VAL A 83 -5.16 -14.79 2.64
CA VAL A 83 -5.54 -14.47 1.26
C VAL A 83 -7.01 -14.85 0.95
N PRO A 84 -7.50 -16.06 1.31
CA PRO A 84 -8.91 -16.40 1.13
C PRO A 84 -9.86 -15.46 1.87
N ASP A 85 -9.51 -15.02 3.08
CA ASP A 85 -10.35 -14.13 3.88
C ASP A 85 -10.45 -12.73 3.26
N TRP A 86 -9.32 -12.19 2.80
CA TRP A 86 -9.30 -10.94 2.03
C TRP A 86 -10.08 -11.04 0.73
N HIS A 87 -9.95 -12.15 0.00
CA HIS A 87 -10.67 -12.35 -1.24
C HIS A 87 -12.19 -12.35 -1.02
N ARG A 88 -12.68 -13.10 -0.01
CA ARG A 88 -14.11 -13.11 0.35
C ARG A 88 -14.61 -11.72 0.76
N ALA A 89 -13.83 -10.99 1.57
CA ALA A 89 -14.19 -9.64 2.00
C ALA A 89 -14.23 -8.64 0.82
N CYS A 90 -13.30 -8.75 -0.13
CA CYS A 90 -13.32 -7.95 -1.36
C CYS A 90 -14.59 -8.19 -2.18
N LEU A 91 -14.96 -9.44 -2.42
CA LEU A 91 -16.17 -9.77 -3.17
C LEU A 91 -17.42 -9.19 -2.49
N ALA A 92 -17.55 -9.39 -1.17
CA ALA A 92 -18.66 -8.83 -0.40
C ALA A 92 -18.70 -7.29 -0.44
N MET A 93 -17.54 -6.62 -0.44
CA MET A 93 -17.46 -5.17 -0.56
C MET A 93 -17.90 -4.69 -1.96
N VAL A 94 -17.52 -5.40 -3.03
CA VAL A 94 -17.96 -5.10 -4.40
C VAL A 94 -19.49 -5.22 -4.49
N GLU A 95 -20.06 -6.31 -3.99
CA GLU A 95 -21.51 -6.52 -3.97
C GLU A 95 -22.25 -5.43 -3.18
N ALA A 96 -21.76 -5.10 -1.99
CA ALA A 96 -22.37 -4.10 -1.12
C ALA A 96 -22.37 -2.68 -1.74
N THR A 97 -21.35 -2.36 -2.55
CA THR A 97 -21.27 -1.06 -3.27
C THR A 97 -22.08 -1.02 -4.56
N ALA A 98 -22.35 -2.17 -5.18
CA ALA A 98 -23.19 -2.26 -6.38
C ALA A 98 -24.67 -1.96 -6.08
N ALA A 99 -25.14 -2.20 -4.85
CA ALA A 99 -26.53 -1.98 -4.46
C ALA A 99 -26.95 -0.50 -4.56
N GLN A 100 -27.88 -0.17 -5.48
CA GLN A 100 -28.33 1.21 -5.76
C GLN A 100 -28.85 1.97 -4.54
N GLN A 101 -29.51 1.26 -3.62
CA GLN A 101 -30.08 1.84 -2.39
C GLN A 101 -28.99 2.36 -1.43
N SER A 102 -27.75 1.89 -1.55
CA SER A 102 -26.62 2.41 -0.77
C SER A 102 -26.25 3.83 -1.18
N LYS A 103 -26.45 4.20 -2.46
CA LYS A 103 -26.10 5.52 -3.01
C LYS A 103 -27.05 6.63 -2.57
N ARG A 104 -28.27 6.30 -2.15
CA ARG A 104 -29.30 7.30 -1.80
C ARG A 104 -29.42 7.58 -0.31
N ASN A 105 -28.90 6.70 0.55
CA ASN A 105 -29.01 6.83 2.01
C ASN A 105 -27.65 7.24 2.63
N PRO A 106 -27.50 8.46 3.19
CA PRO A 106 -26.25 8.94 3.79
C PRO A 106 -25.71 8.07 4.93
N LYS A 107 -26.60 7.48 5.75
CA LYS A 107 -26.20 6.57 6.86
C LYS A 107 -25.58 5.30 6.30
N ARG A 108 -26.17 4.72 5.25
CA ARG A 108 -25.59 3.54 4.56
C ARG A 108 -24.26 3.86 3.89
N GLN A 109 -24.15 5.02 3.23
CA GLN A 109 -22.87 5.46 2.66
C GLN A 109 -21.77 5.59 3.72
N ARG A 110 -22.09 6.12 4.90
CA ARG A 110 -21.14 6.25 6.01
C ARG A 110 -20.66 4.88 6.49
N LEU A 111 -21.57 3.91 6.65
CA LEU A 111 -21.23 2.54 7.04
C LEU A 111 -20.36 1.86 5.98
N LEU A 112 -20.71 1.97 4.69
CA LEU A 112 -19.91 1.43 3.58
C LEU A 112 -18.50 2.04 3.54
N LYS A 113 -18.38 3.36 3.70
CA LYS A 113 -17.07 4.02 3.75
C LYS A 113 -16.23 3.50 4.92
N GLN A 114 -16.84 3.25 6.08
CA GLN A 114 -16.12 2.67 7.20
C GLN A 114 -15.74 1.22 6.95
N ALA A 115 -16.63 0.40 6.37
CA ALA A 115 -16.33 -0.97 5.99
C ALA A 115 -15.15 -1.01 5.00
N ALA A 116 -15.15 -0.14 3.99
CA ALA A 116 -14.04 0.01 3.05
C ALA A 116 -12.70 0.27 3.77
N ARG A 117 -12.69 1.18 4.76
CA ARG A 117 -11.50 1.47 5.56
C ARG A 117 -11.02 0.26 6.35
N GLU A 118 -11.94 -0.46 7.01
CA GLU A 118 -11.57 -1.67 7.75
C GLU A 118 -11.00 -2.75 6.81
N LEU A 119 -11.55 -2.92 5.61
CA LEU A 119 -10.99 -3.83 4.62
C LEU A 119 -9.59 -3.39 4.15
N LEU A 120 -9.40 -2.12 3.83
CA LEU A 120 -8.08 -1.59 3.43
C LEU A 120 -7.05 -1.73 4.56
N LEU A 121 -7.44 -1.48 5.81
CA LEU A 121 -6.57 -1.66 6.97
C LEU A 121 -6.22 -3.14 7.19
N ALA A 122 -7.17 -4.06 6.99
CA ALA A 122 -6.91 -5.49 7.04
C ALA A 122 -5.91 -5.94 5.96
N GLN A 123 -5.89 -5.26 4.81
CA GLN A 123 -5.08 -5.59 3.63
C GLN A 123 -3.72 -4.90 3.58
N SER A 124 -3.30 -4.20 4.64
CA SER A 124 -1.94 -3.64 4.66
C SER A 124 -0.91 -4.75 4.48
N SER A 125 0.02 -4.54 3.54
CA SER A 125 1.14 -5.45 3.29
C SER A 125 2.09 -5.56 4.48
N ASP A 126 2.06 -4.59 5.39
CA ASP A 126 2.83 -4.59 6.63
C ASP A 126 2.51 -5.82 7.47
N TRP A 127 1.25 -6.27 7.50
CA TRP A 127 0.88 -7.45 8.26
C TRP A 127 1.55 -8.71 7.71
N SER A 128 1.54 -8.89 6.38
CA SER A 128 2.24 -10.00 5.74
C SER A 128 3.75 -9.93 5.96
N PHE A 129 4.32 -8.72 5.94
CA PHE A 129 5.74 -8.49 6.23
C PHE A 129 6.08 -8.88 7.68
N ILE A 130 5.33 -8.39 8.67
CA ILE A 130 5.51 -8.67 10.10
C ILE A 130 5.37 -10.18 10.38
N LEU A 131 4.35 -10.83 9.80
CA LEU A 131 4.15 -12.29 9.89
C LEU A 131 5.29 -13.11 9.27
N ARG A 132 5.94 -12.59 8.23
CA ARG A 132 7.10 -13.23 7.59
C ARG A 132 8.40 -12.97 8.35
N ALA A 133 8.60 -11.73 8.81
CA ALA A 133 9.75 -11.31 9.59
C ALA A 133 9.79 -11.98 10.97
N GLY A 134 8.64 -12.45 11.48
CA GLY A 134 8.53 -13.09 12.79
C GLY A 134 8.56 -12.08 13.95
N THR A 135 8.46 -10.78 13.67
CA THR A 135 8.37 -9.73 14.68
C THR A 135 6.91 -9.58 15.08
N THR A 136 6.62 -9.45 16.39
CA THR A 136 5.26 -9.15 16.91
C THR A 136 4.09 -9.85 16.19
N THR A 137 4.24 -11.13 15.81
CA THR A 137 3.31 -11.83 14.90
C THR A 137 1.89 -11.88 15.42
N GLU A 138 1.72 -12.01 16.74
CA GLU A 138 0.40 -12.01 17.38
C GLU A 138 -0.32 -10.68 17.21
N LEU A 139 0.41 -9.55 17.23
CA LEU A 139 -0.18 -8.24 16.95
C LEU A 139 -0.68 -8.18 15.50
N ALA A 140 0.11 -8.66 14.53
CA ALA A 140 -0.33 -8.66 13.13
C ALA A 140 -1.56 -9.55 12.92
N ARG A 141 -1.57 -10.77 13.48
CA ARG A 141 -2.74 -11.66 13.44
C ARG A 141 -3.95 -10.96 14.06
N GLU A 142 -3.81 -10.42 15.25
CA GLU A 142 -4.87 -9.72 15.97
C GLU A 142 -5.44 -8.56 15.14
N ARG A 143 -4.58 -7.74 14.53
CA ARG A 143 -4.99 -6.59 13.70
C ARG A 143 -5.78 -7.02 12.48
N ILE A 144 -5.33 -8.03 11.76
CA ILE A 144 -6.07 -8.60 10.61
C ILE A 144 -7.46 -9.04 11.05
N HIS A 145 -7.56 -9.88 12.09
CA HIS A 145 -8.84 -10.40 12.56
C HIS A 145 -9.76 -9.29 13.09
N ARG A 146 -9.22 -8.30 13.80
CA ARG A 146 -9.97 -7.15 14.31
C ARG A 146 -10.59 -6.32 13.19
N HIS A 147 -9.79 -6.00 12.16
CA HIS A 147 -10.27 -5.21 11.03
C HIS A 147 -11.29 -5.99 10.19
N LEU A 148 -11.06 -7.28 9.91
CA LEU A 148 -12.05 -8.13 9.24
C LEU A 148 -13.34 -8.29 10.07
N GLY A 149 -13.23 -8.51 11.38
CA GLY A 149 -14.40 -8.62 12.26
C GLY A 149 -15.19 -7.31 12.37
N ARG A 150 -14.56 -6.15 12.24
CA ARG A 150 -15.25 -4.86 12.12
C ARG A 150 -15.92 -4.70 10.76
N PHE A 151 -15.22 -5.07 9.69
CA PHE A 151 -15.76 -5.06 8.33
C PHE A 151 -17.06 -5.87 8.21
N TRP A 152 -17.06 -7.12 8.67
CA TRP A 152 -18.26 -7.98 8.59
C TRP A 152 -19.42 -7.44 9.41
N ARG A 153 -19.18 -6.99 10.65
CA ARG A 153 -20.23 -6.35 11.46
C ARG A 153 -20.86 -5.12 10.80
N LEU A 154 -20.07 -4.34 10.05
CA LEU A 154 -20.57 -3.18 9.31
C LEU A 154 -21.42 -3.60 8.11
N LEU A 155 -21.06 -4.69 7.42
CA LEU A 155 -21.88 -5.26 6.35
C LEU A 155 -23.18 -5.87 6.88
N ASP A 156 -23.15 -6.58 8.00
CA ASP A 156 -24.35 -7.14 8.63
C ASP A 156 -25.33 -6.03 9.01
N ALA A 157 -24.82 -4.93 9.60
CA ALA A 157 -25.62 -3.75 9.92
C ALA A 157 -26.22 -3.05 8.69
N LEU A 158 -25.66 -3.24 7.48
CA LEU A 158 -26.20 -2.72 6.23
C LEU A 158 -27.32 -3.58 5.64
N GLN A 159 -27.44 -4.84 6.08
CA GLN A 159 -28.48 -5.78 5.67
C GLN A 159 -29.68 -5.78 6.62
N GLN A 160 -29.50 -5.37 7.87
CA GLN A 160 -30.61 -5.23 8.80
C GLN A 160 -31.56 -4.11 8.33
N PRO A 161 -32.89 -4.36 8.33
CA PRO A 161 -33.86 -3.31 8.07
C PRO A 161 -33.68 -2.19 9.10
N THR A 162 -33.53 -0.96 8.62
CA THR A 162 -33.59 0.20 9.50
C THR A 162 -34.98 0.22 10.15
N HIS A 163 -35.06 -0.16 11.41
CA HIS A 163 -36.15 0.29 12.28
C HIS A 163 -35.93 1.80 12.48
N ASP A 164 -36.35 2.59 11.50
CA ASP A 164 -36.55 4.02 11.67
C ASP A 164 -37.77 4.16 12.60
N THR A 165 -37.52 4.16 13.91
CA THR A 165 -38.45 4.77 14.86
C THR A 165 -38.51 6.26 14.56
N ALA A 166 -39.70 6.70 14.16
CA ALA A 166 -40.10 8.08 13.98
C ALA A 166 -39.92 8.92 15.25
#